data_AF-A0A2U1AR74-F1
#
_entry.id   AF-A0A2U1AR74-F1
#
_cell.length_a   1.000
_cell.length_b   1.000
_cell.length_c   1.000
_cell.angle_alpha   90.00
_cell.angle_beta   90.00
_cell.angle_gamma   90.00
#
_symmetry.space_group_name_H-M   'P 1'
#
loop_
_entity.id
_entity.type
_entity.pdbx_description
1 polymer ?
#
loop_
_entity_poly.entity_id
_entity_poly.type
_entity_poly.pdbx_seq_one_letter_code
_entity_poly.pdbx_strand_id
1 'polypeptide(L)'
;MKVHTTNYFDTFIEVAEDTKTVCGIRPASKGEKKTVAEMQYDLLTKHPYHYTSDDILFQVFADRNDLAEAKYEQARAQFFSKGQACFRASPLTKTYGFGVHCNNEGKIAIYGAETAEYGKFVADPNLKKVKAMKSSRK
;
A
#
# COMPACT_ATOMS: atom_id res chain seq x y z
N MET A 1 -12.35 16.17 -15.66
CA MET A 1 -12.46 14.80 -15.12
C MET A 1 -11.99 14.84 -13.67
N LYS A 2 -12.69 14.20 -12.73
CA LYS A 2 -12.29 14.20 -11.32
C LYS A 2 -11.16 13.17 -11.15
N VAL A 3 -9.97 13.61 -10.76
CA VAL A 3 -8.85 12.72 -10.46
C VAL A 3 -9.10 12.11 -9.07
N HIS A 4 -9.08 10.78 -8.99
CA HIS A 4 -9.21 10.06 -7.74
C HIS A 4 -7.82 9.79 -7.15
N THR A 5 -7.65 10.07 -5.86
CA THR A 5 -6.41 9.78 -5.12
C THR A 5 -6.65 8.67 -4.10
N THR A 6 -5.62 7.89 -3.84
CA THR A 6 -5.59 6.86 -2.79
C THR A 6 -4.72 7.25 -1.59
N ASN A 7 -4.24 8.48 -1.57
CA ASN A 7 -3.38 9.00 -0.52
C ASN A 7 -4.17 9.27 0.76
N TYR A 8 -3.57 8.90 1.88
CA TYR A 8 -4.03 9.24 3.22
C TYR A 8 -2.98 10.13 3.88
N PHE A 9 -3.39 10.92 4.86
CA PHE A 9 -2.51 11.83 5.61
C PHE A 9 -2.72 11.60 7.10
N ASP A 10 -1.63 11.54 7.86
CA ASP A 10 -1.63 11.24 9.31
C ASP A 10 -2.52 10.05 9.65
N THR A 11 -2.38 8.98 8.86
CA THR A 11 -3.27 7.83 8.92
C THR A 11 -2.47 6.55 8.99
N PHE A 12 -2.85 5.68 9.92
CA PHE A 12 -2.35 4.33 10.02
C PHE A 12 -3.39 3.34 9.53
N ILE A 13 -3.02 2.54 8.52
CA ILE A 13 -3.81 1.43 8.01
C ILE A 13 -3.39 0.17 8.76
N GLU A 14 -4.26 -0.27 9.67
CA GLU A 14 -4.08 -1.51 10.41
C GLU A 14 -4.34 -2.73 9.52
N VAL A 15 -3.74 -3.87 9.87
CA VAL A 15 -4.02 -5.15 9.19
C VAL A 15 -5.50 -5.52 9.28
N ALA A 16 -5.97 -6.31 8.30
CA ALA A 16 -7.37 -6.73 8.29
C ALA A 16 -7.70 -7.59 9.51
N GLU A 17 -8.89 -7.42 10.09
CA GLU A 17 -9.32 -8.17 11.28
C GLU A 17 -9.39 -9.70 11.06
N ASP A 18 -9.61 -10.11 9.82
CA ASP A 18 -9.69 -11.52 9.41
C ASP A 18 -8.32 -12.04 8.91
N THR A 19 -7.25 -11.26 9.07
CA THR A 19 -5.92 -11.73 8.70
C THR A 19 -5.48 -12.85 9.63
N LYS A 20 -5.06 -13.98 9.08
CA LYS A 20 -4.53 -15.11 9.86
C LYS A 20 -3.08 -14.90 10.30
N THR A 21 -2.47 -13.83 9.81
CA THR A 21 -1.04 -13.61 9.85
C THR A 21 -0.72 -12.63 10.97
N VAL A 22 -0.07 -13.13 12.00
CA VAL A 22 0.34 -12.32 13.18
C VAL A 22 1.63 -11.53 12.94
N CYS A 23 2.36 -11.88 11.88
CA CYS A 23 3.58 -11.20 11.48
C CYS A 23 3.55 -10.76 10.01
N GLY A 24 4.35 -9.76 9.66
CA GLY A 24 4.65 -9.32 8.32
C GLY A 24 5.38 -10.39 7.52
N ILE A 25 4.66 -11.13 6.68
CA ILE A 25 5.26 -12.15 5.81
C ILE A 25 5.62 -11.49 4.48
N ARG A 26 6.91 -11.44 4.14
CA ARG A 26 7.36 -10.97 2.83
C ARG A 26 6.62 -11.74 1.72
N PRO A 27 5.87 -11.06 0.84
CA PRO A 27 5.24 -11.70 -0.31
C PRO A 27 6.29 -12.34 -1.22
N ALA A 28 6.04 -13.60 -1.60
CA ALA A 28 6.89 -14.34 -2.53
C ALA A 28 6.37 -14.24 -3.96
N SER A 29 7.30 -14.16 -4.91
CA SER A 29 7.03 -14.31 -6.34
C SER A 29 6.40 -15.67 -6.65
N LYS A 30 5.40 -15.67 -7.55
CA LYS A 30 4.84 -16.89 -8.13
C LYS A 30 5.45 -17.08 -9.51
N GLY A 31 6.58 -17.79 -9.57
CA GLY A 31 7.30 -18.08 -10.82
C GLY A 31 8.25 -16.96 -11.25
N GLU A 32 8.35 -16.72 -12.56
CA GLU A 32 9.33 -15.80 -13.16
C GLU A 32 8.96 -14.30 -13.03
N LYS A 33 7.70 -13.97 -12.69
CA LYS A 33 7.23 -12.58 -12.57
C LYS A 33 6.94 -12.20 -11.12
N LYS A 34 7.45 -11.03 -10.71
CA LYS A 34 7.15 -10.44 -9.39
C LYS A 34 5.66 -10.18 -9.27
N THR A 35 5.09 -10.51 -8.12
CA THR A 35 3.67 -10.21 -7.85
C THR A 35 3.51 -8.73 -7.49
N VAL A 36 2.30 -8.17 -7.66
CA VAL A 36 1.99 -6.79 -7.23
C VAL A 36 2.34 -6.58 -5.76
N ALA A 37 2.01 -7.55 -4.90
CA ALA A 37 2.34 -7.48 -3.47
C ALA A 37 3.85 -7.40 -3.25
N GLU A 38 4.64 -8.20 -3.97
CA GLU A 38 6.09 -8.18 -3.88
C GLU A 38 6.70 -6.88 -4.38
N MET A 39 6.23 -6.35 -5.51
CA MET A 39 6.70 -5.06 -6.03
C MET A 39 6.39 -3.92 -5.05
N GLN A 40 5.18 -3.88 -4.49
CA GLN A 40 4.80 -2.90 -3.47
C GLN A 40 5.67 -3.03 -2.22
N TYR A 41 5.87 -4.25 -1.73
CA TYR A 41 6.72 -4.52 -0.57
C TYR A 41 8.16 -4.06 -0.81
N ASP A 42 8.76 -4.43 -1.95
CA ASP A 42 10.14 -4.08 -2.29
C ASP A 42 10.36 -2.55 -2.35
N LEU A 43 9.43 -1.82 -2.98
CA LEU A 43 9.49 -0.36 -3.04
C LEU A 43 9.38 0.29 -1.66
N LEU A 44 8.45 -0.19 -0.82
CA LEU A 44 8.18 0.39 0.50
C LEU A 44 9.28 0.06 1.52
N THR A 45 9.87 -1.13 1.43
CA THR A 45 11.00 -1.52 2.30
C THR A 45 12.30 -0.82 1.92
N LYS A 46 12.56 -0.59 0.63
CA LYS A 46 13.75 0.13 0.17
C LYS A 46 13.66 1.64 0.38
N HIS A 47 12.46 2.20 0.26
CA HIS A 47 12.23 3.65 0.30
C HIS A 47 11.06 4.02 1.22
N PRO A 48 11.18 3.78 2.54
CA PRO A 48 10.15 4.17 3.49
C PRO A 48 9.96 5.69 3.49
N TYR A 49 8.69 6.15 3.46
CA TYR A 49 8.33 7.57 3.39
C TYR A 49 8.94 8.34 2.22
N HIS A 50 9.21 7.66 1.10
CA HIS A 50 9.64 8.34 -0.12
C HIS A 50 8.47 8.54 -1.09
N TYR A 51 7.63 7.51 -1.24
CA TYR A 51 6.55 7.47 -2.21
C TYR A 51 5.18 7.59 -1.53
N THR A 52 4.21 8.15 -2.25
CA THR A 52 2.80 8.14 -1.82
C THR A 52 2.09 6.85 -2.25
N SER A 53 0.89 6.61 -1.74
CA SER A 53 0.06 5.48 -2.17
C SER A 53 -0.15 5.47 -3.68
N ASP A 54 -0.46 6.64 -4.26
CA ASP A 54 -0.68 6.78 -5.70
C ASP A 54 0.59 6.50 -6.50
N ASP A 55 1.76 6.97 -6.05
CA ASP A 55 3.01 6.73 -6.77
C ASP A 55 3.37 5.24 -6.80
N ILE A 56 3.21 4.53 -5.69
CA ILE A 56 3.47 3.09 -5.66
C ILE A 56 2.48 2.32 -6.54
N LEU A 57 1.18 2.64 -6.46
CA LEU A 57 0.16 1.98 -7.28
C LEU A 57 0.40 2.21 -8.77
N PHE A 58 0.76 3.44 -9.14
CA PHE A 58 1.08 3.79 -10.51
C PHE A 58 2.38 3.15 -10.98
N GLN A 59 3.44 3.16 -10.17
CA GLN A 59 4.73 2.55 -10.51
C GLN A 59 4.57 1.05 -10.81
N VAL A 60 3.81 0.34 -9.96
CA VAL A 60 3.52 -1.09 -10.17
C VAL A 60 2.66 -1.31 -11.41
N PHE A 61 1.73 -0.40 -11.71
CA PHE A 61 0.97 -0.44 -12.96
C PHE A 61 1.86 -0.21 -14.18
N ALA A 62 2.75 0.78 -14.14
CA ALA A 62 3.65 1.13 -15.23
C ALA A 62 4.65 0.01 -15.53
N ASP A 63 5.27 -0.56 -14.50
CA ASP A 63 6.18 -1.71 -14.60
C ASP A 63 5.49 -2.93 -15.23
N ARG A 64 4.27 -3.23 -14.78
CA ARG A 64 3.50 -4.36 -15.32
C ARG A 64 3.04 -4.18 -16.77
N ASN A 65 2.90 -2.94 -17.24
CA ASN A 65 2.46 -2.62 -18.60
C ASN A 65 3.62 -2.20 -19.51
N ASP A 66 4.86 -2.30 -19.02
CA ASP A 66 6.07 -1.87 -19.75
C ASP A 66 5.92 -0.46 -20.33
N LEU A 67 5.39 0.46 -19.52
CA LEU A 67 5.14 1.83 -19.97
C LEU A 67 6.46 2.59 -20.12
N ALA A 68 6.62 3.27 -21.25
CA ALA A 68 7.68 4.24 -21.43
C ALA A 68 7.43 5.49 -20.57
N GLU A 69 8.49 6.05 -19.98
CA GLU A 69 8.43 7.24 -19.12
C GLU A 69 7.74 8.43 -19.80
N ALA A 70 7.92 8.58 -21.12
CA ALA A 70 7.25 9.61 -21.91
C ALA A 70 5.71 9.54 -21.86
N LYS A 71 5.14 8.38 -21.55
CA LYS A 71 3.69 8.18 -21.42
C LYS A 71 3.21 8.21 -19.97
N TYR A 72 4.09 8.40 -18.99
CA TYR A 72 3.73 8.31 -17.56
C TYR A 72 2.68 9.33 -17.19
N GLU A 73 2.84 10.58 -17.59
CA GLU A 73 1.89 11.64 -17.24
C GLU A 73 0.47 11.32 -17.76
N GLN A 74 0.36 10.94 -19.03
CA GLN A 74 -0.91 10.59 -19.64
C GLN A 74 -1.51 9.31 -19.03
N ALA A 75 -0.69 8.28 -18.82
CA ALA A 75 -1.13 7.02 -18.23
C ALA A 75 -1.56 7.21 -16.77
N ARG A 76 -0.86 8.05 -16.00
CA ARG A 76 -1.19 8.38 -14.61
C ARG A 76 -2.53 9.10 -14.54
N ALA A 77 -2.75 10.08 -15.42
CA ALA A 77 -4.04 10.76 -15.52
C ALA A 77 -5.18 9.78 -15.88
N GLN A 78 -4.95 8.84 -16.81
CA GLN A 78 -5.94 7.82 -17.16
C GLN A 78 -6.18 6.81 -16.03
N PHE A 79 -5.12 6.38 -15.35
CA PHE A 79 -5.17 5.45 -14.24
C PHE A 79 -6.02 6.02 -13.09
N PHE A 80 -5.80 7.28 -12.73
CA PHE A 80 -6.54 7.97 -11.68
C PHE A 80 -7.83 8.66 -12.15
N SER A 81 -8.18 8.56 -13.44
CA SER A 81 -9.49 8.99 -13.96
C SER A 81 -10.62 8.09 -13.43
N LYS A 82 -10.29 6.88 -12.99
CA LYS A 82 -11.19 5.97 -12.28
C LYS A 82 -10.68 5.77 -10.85
N GLY A 83 -11.59 5.51 -9.91
CA GLY A 83 -11.21 5.18 -8.54
C GLY A 83 -10.36 3.92 -8.49
N GLN A 84 -9.16 4.01 -7.89
CA GLN A 84 -8.24 2.89 -7.72
C GLN A 84 -8.34 2.28 -6.33
N ALA A 85 -7.99 1.01 -6.23
CA ALA A 85 -7.95 0.31 -4.95
C ALA A 85 -6.77 0.84 -4.11
N CYS A 86 -7.08 1.50 -2.99
CA CYS A 86 -6.07 1.99 -2.05
C CYS A 86 -5.40 0.84 -1.28
N PHE A 87 -4.37 1.16 -0.50
CA PHE A 87 -3.63 0.19 0.33
C PHE A 87 -4.49 -0.54 1.37
N ARG A 88 -5.67 -0.03 1.74
CA ARG A 88 -6.64 -0.79 2.57
C ARG A 88 -7.13 -2.06 1.88
N ALA A 89 -7.13 -2.11 0.54
CA ALA A 89 -7.49 -3.28 -0.24
C ALA A 89 -6.27 -4.08 -0.72
N SER A 90 -5.05 -3.62 -0.43
CA SER A 90 -3.82 -4.29 -0.86
C SER A 90 -3.67 -5.65 -0.18
N PRO A 91 -3.18 -6.68 -0.87
CA PRO A 91 -2.85 -7.96 -0.24
C PRO A 91 -1.88 -7.80 0.94
N LEU A 92 -1.03 -6.76 0.94
CA LEU A 92 -0.08 -6.50 2.03
C LEU A 92 -0.77 -6.34 3.39
N THR A 93 -1.82 -5.52 3.43
CA THR A 93 -2.58 -5.22 4.64
C THR A 93 -3.66 -6.26 4.93
N LYS A 94 -4.14 -6.96 3.90
CA LYS A 94 -5.19 -7.97 4.02
C LYS A 94 -4.70 -9.35 4.46
N THR A 95 -3.57 -9.80 3.92
CA THR A 95 -3.13 -11.20 4.02
C THR A 95 -1.70 -11.33 4.51
N TYR A 96 -0.82 -10.38 4.20
CA TYR A 96 0.60 -10.50 4.55
C TYR A 96 0.97 -9.90 5.91
N GLY A 97 0.01 -9.39 6.70
CA GLY A 97 0.27 -8.93 8.06
C GLY A 97 1.07 -7.62 8.16
N PHE A 98 1.04 -6.78 7.12
CA PHE A 98 1.69 -5.46 7.15
C PHE A 98 0.69 -4.33 7.38
N GLY A 99 0.95 -3.49 8.37
CA GLY A 99 0.33 -2.17 8.48
C GLY A 99 0.98 -1.17 7.54
N VAL A 100 0.23 -0.13 7.13
CA VAL A 100 0.76 0.98 6.31
C VAL A 100 0.61 2.26 7.09
N HIS A 101 1.72 2.93 7.38
CA HIS A 101 1.71 4.26 7.98
C HIS A 101 1.82 5.32 6.90
N CYS A 102 0.93 6.32 6.94
CA CYS A 102 0.92 7.47 6.05
C CYS A 102 1.25 8.72 6.87
N ASN A 103 2.36 9.38 6.55
CA ASN A 103 2.77 10.60 7.25
C ASN A 103 1.92 11.81 6.81
N ASN A 104 2.16 12.98 7.42
CA ASN A 104 1.50 14.25 7.08
C ASN A 104 1.74 14.69 5.62
N GLU A 105 2.80 14.24 4.96
CA GLU A 105 3.06 14.51 3.54
C GLU A 105 2.33 13.54 2.60
N GLY A 106 1.65 12.53 3.14
CA GLY A 106 1.00 11.45 2.37
C GLY A 106 1.95 10.38 1.85
N LYS A 107 3.22 10.41 2.28
CA LYS A 107 4.21 9.39 1.98
C LYS A 107 4.01 8.20 2.93
N ILE A 108 4.22 7.00 2.38
CA ILE A 108 3.85 5.77 3.07
C ILE A 108 5.06 4.88 3.39
N ALA A 109 4.93 4.12 4.47
CA ALA A 109 5.85 3.06 4.87
C ALA A 109 5.07 1.86 5.41
N ILE A 110 5.66 0.66 5.34
CA ILE A 110 5.04 -0.56 5.86
C ILE A 110 5.74 -1.06 7.11
N TYR A 111 4.96 -1.63 8.02
CA TYR A 111 5.43 -2.19 9.28
C TYR A 111 4.75 -3.53 9.51
N GLY A 112 5.52 -4.56 9.86
CA GLY A 112 4.96 -5.87 10.24
C GLY A 112 4.16 -5.76 11.53
N ALA A 113 3.06 -6.51 11.64
CA ALA A 113 2.21 -6.50 12.83
C ALA A 113 2.94 -6.90 14.12
N GLU A 114 4.06 -7.64 14.01
CA GLU A 114 4.93 -8.04 15.11
C GLU A 114 5.88 -6.94 15.59
N THR A 115 6.03 -5.85 14.84
CA THR A 115 7.02 -4.82 15.13
C THR A 115 6.56 -3.87 16.24
N ALA A 116 7.52 -3.36 17.02
CA ALA A 116 7.22 -2.38 18.06
C ALA A 116 6.70 -1.06 17.46
N GLU A 117 7.17 -0.67 16.28
CA GLU A 117 6.64 0.50 15.56
C GLU A 117 5.16 0.35 15.22
N TYR A 118 4.71 -0.83 14.76
CA TYR A 118 3.29 -1.08 14.52
C TYR A 118 2.46 -0.79 15.77
N GLY A 119 2.87 -1.32 16.93
CA GLY A 119 2.22 -1.06 18.21
C GLY A 119 2.19 0.42 18.59
N LYS A 120 3.28 1.15 18.32
CA LYS A 120 3.35 2.61 18.54
C LYS A 120 2.33 3.36 17.68
N PHE A 121 2.23 3.06 16.39
CA PHE A 121 1.27 3.74 15.49
C PHE A 121 -0.19 3.41 15.84
N VAL A 122 -0.47 2.20 16.29
CA VAL A 122 -1.81 1.82 16.78
C VAL A 122 -2.14 2.55 18.09
N ALA A 123 -1.17 2.74 18.99
CA ALA A 123 -1.36 3.47 20.24
C ALA A 123 -1.39 4.99 20.05
N ASP A 124 -0.80 5.53 18.99
CA ASP A 124 -0.64 6.97 18.78
C ASP A 124 -2.00 7.68 18.57
N PRO A 125 -2.41 8.63 19.43
CA PRO A 125 -3.71 9.29 19.31
C PRO A 125 -3.77 10.37 18.22
N ASN A 126 -2.62 10.82 17.70
CA ASN A 126 -2.58 11.84 16.64
C ASN A 126 -2.85 11.24 15.26
N LEU A 127 -2.62 9.94 15.10
CA LEU A 127 -2.87 9.22 13.85
C LEU A 127 -4.31 8.73 13.75
N LYS A 128 -4.93 8.99 12.59
CA LYS A 128 -6.20 8.39 12.20
C LYS A 128 -5.99 6.90 11.94
N LYS A 129 -6.73 6.04 12.62
CA LYS A 129 -6.60 4.59 12.45
C LYS A 129 -7.72 4.09 11.56
N VAL A 130 -7.36 3.35 10.52
CA VAL A 130 -8.32 2.71 9.61
C VAL A 130 -7.92 1.26 9.43
N LYS A 131 -8.87 0.34 9.56
CA LYS A 131 -8.59 -1.08 9.33
C LYS A 131 -8.56 -1.41 7.85
N ALA A 132 -7.69 -2.32 7.42
CA ALA A 132 -7.74 -2.85 6.07
C ALA A 132 -9.06 -3.58 5.80
N MET A 133 -9.42 -3.69 4.52
CA MET A 133 -10.64 -4.36 4.09
C MET A 133 -10.55 -5.87 4.36
N LYS A 134 -11.67 -6.49 4.70
CA LYS A 134 -11.72 -7.93 4.94
C LYS A 134 -11.39 -8.72 3.67
N SER A 135 -10.68 -9.83 3.82
CA SER A 135 -10.39 -10.77 2.72
C SER A 135 -11.63 -11.57 2.35
N SER A 136 -12.40 -11.97 3.35
CA SER A 136 -13.70 -12.60 3.15
C SER A 136 -14.73 -11.57 2.68
N ARG A 137 -15.38 -11.84 1.54
CA ARG A 137 -16.60 -11.14 1.11
C ARG A 137 -17.76 -11.80 1.85
N LYS A 138 -17.98 -11.42 3.10
CA LYS A 138 -19.18 -11.79 3.85
C LYS A 138 -19.97 -10.55 4.17
#